data_AF-A0A7I9Y6I7-F1
#
_entry.id   AF-A0A7I9Y6I7-F1
#
_cell.length_a   1.000
_cell.length_b   1.000
_cell.length_c   1.000
_cell.angle_alpha   90.00
_cell.angle_beta   90.00
_cell.angle_gamma   90.00
#
_symmetry.space_group_name_H-M   'P 1'
#
loop_
_entity.id
_entity.type
_entity.pdbx_description
1 polymer ?
#
loop_
_entity_poly.entity_id
_entity_poly.type
_entity_poly.pdbx_seq_one_letter_code
_entity_poly.pdbx_strand_id
1 'polypeptide(L)' 'MDGFLRLTLTRFPADWLRPRIWELRDNLSAYDATYVALAELVDATALLTTDARLANAPGPRCRVDLL' A
#
# COMPACT_ATOMS: atom_id res chain seq x y z
N MET A 1 20.18 -6.86 11.60
CA MET A 1 19.34 -5.71 11.21
C MET A 1 20.04 -4.78 10.21
N ASP A 2 21.35 -4.92 9.98
CA ASP A 2 22.14 -3.98 9.16
C ASP A 2 21.80 -3.97 7.66
N GLY A 3 21.09 -5.00 7.18
CA GLY A 3 20.70 -5.12 5.77
C GLY A 3 19.73 -4.03 5.30
N PHE A 4 18.81 -3.58 6.16
CA PHE A 4 17.76 -2.61 5.80
C PHE A 4 18.31 -1.22 5.46
N LEU A 5 19.44 -0.84 6.06
CA LEU A 5 20.09 0.46 5.81
C LEU A 5 20.68 0.59 4.41
N ARG A 6 20.81 -0.52 3.67
CA ARG A 6 21.32 -0.54 2.29
C ARG A 6 20.22 -0.54 1.23
N LEU A 7 18.95 -0.51 1.64
CA LEU A 7 17.84 -0.46 0.70
C LEU A 7 17.76 0.92 0.05
N THR A 8 17.62 0.93 -1.27
CA THR A 8 17.25 2.16 -1.99
C THR A 8 15.78 2.44 -1.75
N LEU A 9 15.47 3.64 -1.26
CA LEU A 9 14.10 4.07 -0.99
C LEU A 9 13.70 5.16 -1.99
N THR A 10 12.66 4.89 -2.76
CA THR A 10 11.95 5.92 -3.52
C THR A 10 10.81 6.46 -2.67
N ARG A 11 10.76 7.78 -2.48
CA ARG A 11 9.67 8.44 -1.74
C ARG A 11 8.67 9.03 -2.71
N PHE A 12 7.40 8.87 -2.37
CA PHE A 12 6.29 9.41 -3.15
C PHE A 12 5.51 10.44 -2.31
N PRO A 13 5.14 11.60 -2.87
CA PRO A 13 4.23 12.53 -2.20
C PRO A 13 2.82 11.92 -2.12
N ALA A 14 2.03 12.26 -1.11
CA ALA A 14 0.72 11.64 -0.91
C ALA A 14 -0.41 12.25 -1.76
N ASP A 15 -0.21 13.45 -2.33
CA ASP A 15 -1.31 14.27 -2.87
C ASP A 15 -2.09 13.60 -4.01
N TRP A 16 -1.40 12.95 -4.94
CA TRP A 16 -1.99 12.25 -6.08
C TRP A 16 -2.62 10.90 -5.70
N LEU A 17 -2.36 10.39 -4.48
CA LEU A 17 -2.97 9.17 -3.95
C LEU A 17 -4.34 9.43 -3.31
N ARG A 18 -4.61 10.67 -2.88
CA ARG A 18 -5.78 11.04 -2.06
C ARG A 18 -7.13 10.60 -2.65
N PRO A 19 -7.41 10.73 -3.96
CA PRO A 19 -8.67 10.27 -4.52
C PRO A 19 -8.87 8.77 -4.30
N ARG A 20 -7.83 7.98 -4.55
CA ARG A 20 -7.90 6.52 -4.39
C ARG A 20 -7.95 6.10 -2.92
N ILE A 21 -7.24 6.80 -2.05
CA ILE A 21 -7.34 6.63 -0.60
C ILE A 21 -8.79 6.82 -0.13
N TRP A 22 -9.47 7.86 -0.64
CA TRP A 22 -10.85 8.16 -0.26
C TRP A 22 -11.85 7.10 -0.75
N GLU A 23 -11.62 6.50 -1.92
CA GLU A 23 -12.45 5.40 -2.42
C GLU A 23 -12.39 4.15 -1.51
N LEU A 24 -11.26 3.93 -0.83
CA LEU A 24 -11.03 2.77 0.03
C LEU A 24 -11.53 2.94 1.47
N ARG A 25 -12.02 4.12 1.84
CA ARG A 25 -12.33 4.53 3.23
C ARG A 25 -13.32 3.63 3.96
N ASP A 26 -14.19 2.93 3.24
CA ASP A 26 -15.21 2.07 3.85
C ASP A 26 -14.59 0.76 4.40
N ASN A 27 -13.39 0.38 3.93
CA ASN A 27 -12.74 -0.89 4.27
C ASN A 27 -11.34 -0.74 4.88
N LEU A 28 -10.67 0.40 4.66
CA LEU A 28 -9.29 0.62 5.05
C LEU A 28 -9.12 1.92 5.84
N SER A 29 -8.20 1.90 6.80
CA SER A 29 -7.71 3.12 7.41
C SER A 29 -7.02 3.98 6.34
N ALA A 30 -6.96 5.31 6.54
CA ALA A 30 -6.24 6.19 5.61
C ALA A 30 -4.75 5.79 5.46
N TYR A 31 -4.17 5.20 6.52
CA TYR A 31 -2.80 4.68 6.50
C TYR A 31 -2.67 3.49 5.56
N ASP A 32 -3.48 2.45 5.75
CA ASP A 32 -3.43 1.25 4.91
C ASP A 32 -3.81 1.54 3.45
N ALA A 33 -4.83 2.40 3.27
CA ALA A 33 -5.25 2.86 1.96
C ALA A 33 -4.15 3.64 1.23
N THR A 34 -3.21 4.29 1.93
CA THR A 34 -2.06 4.96 1.32
C THR A 34 -1.13 3.95 0.64
N TYR A 35 -0.84 2.83 1.29
CA TYR A 35 0.02 1.79 0.72
C TYR A 35 -0.65 1.07 -0.45
N VAL A 36 -1.96 0.80 -0.36
CA VAL A 36 -2.74 0.22 -1.45
C VAL A 36 -2.79 1.17 -2.64
N ALA A 37 -3.15 2.44 -2.42
CA ALA A 37 -3.21 3.44 -3.49
C ALA A 37 -1.85 3.64 -4.16
N LEU A 38 -0.76 3.67 -3.38
CA LEU A 38 0.58 3.77 -3.94
C LEU A 38 0.90 2.56 -4.81
N ALA A 39 0.70 1.34 -4.31
CA ALA A 39 0.99 0.12 -5.05
C ALA A 39 0.19 0.03 -6.36
N GLU A 40 -1.09 0.41 -6.33
CA GLU A 40 -1.93 0.46 -7.53
C GLU A 40 -1.46 1.50 -8.55
N LEU A 41 -1.10 2.70 -8.12
CA LEU A 41 -0.85 3.81 -9.05
C LEU A 41 0.60 3.89 -9.56
N VAL A 42 1.53 3.14 -8.98
CA VAL A 42 2.90 2.94 -9.52
C VAL A 42 3.02 1.63 -10.31
N ASP A 43 1.92 0.92 -10.52
CA ASP A 43 1.89 -0.42 -11.12
C ASP A 43 2.88 -1.39 -10.45
N ALA A 44 2.92 -1.37 -9.12
CA ALA A 44 3.75 -2.30 -8.36
C ALA A 44 3.27 -3.74 -8.58
N THR A 45 4.20 -4.69 -8.58
CA THR A 45 3.88 -6.12 -8.76
C THR A 45 3.06 -6.69 -7.60
N ALA A 46 3.33 -6.24 -6.37
CA ALA A 46 2.55 -6.57 -5.18
C ALA A 46 2.81 -5.56 -4.05
N LEU A 47 1.83 -5.41 -3.16
CA LEU A 47 2.00 -4.84 -1.83
C LEU A 47 2.32 -5.96 -0.85
N LEU A 48 3.52 -5.95 -0.25
CA LEU A 48 3.89 -6.88 0.81
C LEU A 48 3.49 -6.32 2.18
N THR A 49 2.85 -7.13 3.02
CA THR A 49 2.45 -6.74 4.37
C THR A 49 2.55 -7.91 5.34
N THR A 50 2.77 -7.64 6.63
CA THR A 50 2.58 -8.62 7.72
C THR A 50 1.20 -8.48 8.38
N ASP A 51 0.36 -7.56 7.90
CA ASP A 51 -1.00 -7.35 8.39
C ASP A 51 -1.99 -8.20 7.58
N ALA A 52 -2.48 -9.27 8.22
CA ALA A 52 -3.46 -10.17 7.61
C ALA A 52 -4.82 -9.52 7.34
N ARG A 53 -5.21 -8.46 8.06
CA ARG A 53 -6.45 -7.72 7.78
C ARG A 53 -6.32 -6.92 6.50
N LEU A 54 -5.19 -6.24 6.29
CA LEU A 54 -4.92 -5.53 5.04
C LEU A 54 -4.84 -6.49 3.86
N ALA A 55 -4.16 -7.64 4.01
CA ALA A 55 -4.04 -8.65 2.96
C ALA A 55 -5.39 -9.21 2.47
N ASN A 56 -6.40 -9.22 3.35
CA ASN A 56 -7.74 -9.72 3.04
C ASN A 56 -8.79 -8.61 2.85
N ALA A 57 -8.37 -7.34 2.87
CA ALA A 57 -9.31 -6.23 2.77
C ALA A 57 -9.95 -6.18 1.38
N PRO A 58 -11.27 -5.93 1.28
CA PRO A 58 -11.91 -5.72 -0.01
C PRO A 58 -11.61 -4.31 -0.55
N GLY A 59 -11.52 -4.20 -1.87
CA GLY A 59 -11.29 -2.91 -2.55
C GLY A 59 -9.93 -2.72 -3.23
N PRO A 60 -8.79 -3.21 -2.68
CA PRO A 60 -7.51 -3.21 -3.40
C PRO A 60 -7.65 -3.87 -4.77
N ARG A 61 -7.08 -3.22 -5.78
CA ARG A 61 -6.95 -3.71 -7.16
C ARG A 61 -5.57 -4.30 -7.43
N CYS A 62 -4.58 -3.94 -6.61
CA CYS A 62 -3.25 -4.54 -6.65
C CYS A 62 -3.25 -5.89 -5.92
N ARG A 63 -2.29 -6.74 -6.27
CA ARG A 63 -1.98 -7.94 -5.49
C ARG A 63 -1.45 -7.54 -4.12
N VAL A 64 -1.96 -8.17 -3.06
CA VAL A 64 -1.45 -8.00 -1.69
C VAL A 64 -0.98 -9.36 -1.19
N ASP A 65 0.29 -9.48 -0.84
CA ASP A 65 0.87 -10.71 -0.32
C ASP A 65 1.18 -10.56 1.18
N LEU A 66 0.72 -11.54 1.96
CA LEU A 66 1.02 -11.67 3.39
C LEU A 66 2.37 -12.37 3.57
N LEU A 67 3.28 -11.75 4.32
CA LEU A 67 4.59 -12.30 4.71
C LEU A 67 4.52 -13.10 6.01
#